data_AF-A0A977IH47-F1
#
_entry.id   AF-A0A977IH47-F1
#
_cell.length_a   1.000
_cell.length_b   1.000
_cell.length_c   1.000
_cell.angle_alpha   90.00
_cell.angle_beta   90.00
_cell.angle_gamma   90.00
#
_symmetry.space_group_name_H-M   'P 1'
#
loop_
_entity.id
_entity.type
_entity.pdbx_description
1 polymer ?
#
loop_
_entity_poly.entity_id
_entity_poly.type
_entity_poly.pdbx_seq_one_letter_code
_entity_poly.pdbx_strand_id
1 'polypeptide(L)' 'MRSGLKGGSVKELQGLLNRKGYSLAVDGIFGTKTKNAVMDFQRKNGLIADGIVGPKTWKIMLSGNRVRQ' A
#
# COMPACT_ATOMS: atom_id res chain seq x y z
N MET A 1 12.15 -11.57 -11.29
CA MET A 1 11.87 -12.06 -9.93
C MET A 1 10.35 -12.08 -9.75
N ARG A 2 9.75 -13.27 -9.70
CA ARG A 2 8.30 -13.51 -9.87
C ARG A 2 7.91 -14.65 -8.93
N SER A 3 7.71 -14.39 -7.64
CA SER A 3 7.24 -15.41 -6.69
C SER A 3 6.63 -14.73 -5.46
N GLY A 4 5.33 -14.92 -5.19
CA GLY A 4 4.70 -14.41 -3.95
C GLY A 4 3.31 -13.76 -4.04
N LEU A 5 2.51 -14.11 -5.06
CA LEU A 5 1.04 -14.19 -5.06
C LEU A 5 0.29 -13.50 -3.90
N LYS A 6 -0.18 -12.26 -4.13
CA LYS A 6 -1.18 -11.47 -3.37
C LYS A 6 -0.88 -11.19 -1.88
N GLY A 7 -0.51 -12.16 -1.06
CA GLY A 7 -0.32 -12.00 0.38
C GLY A 7 0.94 -11.22 0.76
N GLY A 8 2.08 -11.44 0.07
CA GLY A 8 3.33 -10.73 0.34
C GLY A 8 3.24 -9.23 0.05
N SER A 9 2.65 -8.90 -1.10
CA SER A 9 2.40 -7.51 -1.51
C SER A 9 1.43 -6.80 -0.56
N VAL A 10 0.42 -7.49 -0.01
CA VAL A 10 -0.49 -6.88 0.97
C VAL A 10 0.21 -6.63 2.30
N LYS A 11 1.08 -7.53 2.76
CA LYS A 11 1.89 -7.29 3.97
C LYS A 11 2.80 -6.08 3.80
N GLU A 12 3.47 -5.99 2.66
CA GLU A 12 4.34 -4.86 2.35
C GLU A 12 3.55 -3.54 2.30
N LEU A 13 2.39 -3.56 1.65
CA LEU A 13 1.44 -2.44 1.64
C LEU A 13 1.02 -2.01 3.05
N GLN A 14 0.58 -2.96 3.89
CA GLN A 14 0.16 -2.69 5.25
C GLN A 14 1.30 -2.08 6.08
N GLY A 15 2.53 -2.60 5.91
CA GLY A 15 3.73 -2.05 6.52
C GLY A 15 4.03 -0.62 6.07
N LEU A 16 3.92 -0.34 4.76
CA LEU A 16 4.11 1.00 4.20
C LEU A 16 3.05 1.98 4.69
N LEU A 17 1.79 1.55 4.75
CA LEU A 17 0.70 2.36 5.32
C LEU A 17 0.97 2.63 6.81
N ASN A 18 1.40 1.64 7.59
CA ASN A 18 1.75 1.88 8.99
C ASN A 18 2.87 2.92 9.16
N ARG A 19 3.89 2.90 8.28
CA ARG A 19 4.94 3.94 8.25
C ARG A 19 4.41 5.34 7.90
N LYS A 20 3.26 5.45 7.26
CA LYS A 20 2.57 6.71 6.95
C LYS A 20 1.59 7.14 8.06
N GLY A 21 1.56 6.43 9.19
CA GLY A 21 0.74 6.76 10.35
C GLY A 21 -0.60 6.01 10.43
N TYR A 22 -0.83 5.00 9.56
CA TYR A 22 -1.97 4.11 9.73
C TYR A 22 -1.69 3.05 10.81
N SER A 23 -2.75 2.45 11.35
CA SER A 23 -2.65 1.37 12.35
C SER A 23 -3.39 0.13 11.84
N LEU A 24 -2.74 -0.58 10.91
CA LEU A 24 -3.22 -1.80 10.28
C LEU A 24 -2.47 -3.02 10.81
N ALA A 25 -3.16 -4.16 10.91
CA ALA A 25 -2.50 -5.44 11.08
C ALA A 25 -1.75 -5.80 9.79
N VAL A 26 -0.50 -6.29 9.91
CA VAL A 26 0.32 -6.77 8.77
C VAL A 26 0.09 -8.26 8.58
N ASP A 27 -1.17 -8.63 8.35
CA ASP A 27 -1.64 -10.01 8.21
C ASP A 27 -1.53 -10.53 6.76
N GLY A 28 -1.36 -9.64 5.79
CA GLY A 28 -1.40 -9.95 4.36
C GLY A 28 -2.80 -10.08 3.79
N ILE A 29 -3.81 -9.65 4.54
CA ILE A 29 -5.22 -9.70 4.18
C ILE A 29 -5.68 -8.31 3.75
N PHE A 30 -6.18 -8.22 2.51
CA PHE A 30 -6.73 -6.97 1.99
C PHE A 30 -8.19 -6.81 2.46
N GLY A 31 -8.36 -6.52 3.74
CA GLY A 31 -9.67 -6.24 4.33
C GLY A 31 -10.11 -4.78 4.19
N THR A 32 -11.30 -4.47 4.71
CA THR A 32 -11.88 -3.11 4.67
C THR A 32 -10.96 -2.05 5.29
N LYS A 33 -10.25 -2.38 6.38
CA LYS A 33 -9.28 -1.47 7.02
C LYS A 33 -8.13 -1.12 6.07
N THR A 34 -7.55 -2.12 5.42
CA THR A 34 -6.48 -1.95 4.42
C THR A 34 -6.99 -1.12 3.25
N LYS A 35 -8.19 -1.43 2.74
CA LYS A 35 -8.82 -0.67 1.64
C LYS A 35 -9.04 0.81 2.00
N ASN A 36 -9.55 1.10 3.20
CA ASN A 36 -9.77 2.48 3.65
C ASN A 36 -8.47 3.27 3.75
N ALA A 37 -7.41 2.66 4.30
CA ALA A 37 -6.09 3.28 4.37
C ALA A 37 -5.47 3.51 2.97
N VAL A 38 -5.69 2.59 2.03
CA VAL A 38 -5.29 2.79 0.61
C VAL A 38 -6.03 3.96 0.01
N MET A 39 -7.36 4.05 0.19
CA MET A 39 -8.16 5.16 -0.33
C MET A 39 -7.70 6.50 0.26
N ASP A 40 -7.45 6.57 1.57
CA ASP A 40 -6.95 7.79 2.21
C ASP A 40 -5.55 8.16 1.70
N PHE A 41 -4.66 7.18 1.53
CA PHE A 41 -3.36 7.40 0.90
C PHE A 41 -3.51 7.93 -0.54
N GLN A 42 -4.40 7.33 -1.33
CA GLN A 42 -4.67 7.76 -2.70
C GLN A 42 -5.16 9.22 -2.71
N ARG A 43 -6.14 9.58 -1.86
CA ARG A 43 -6.63 10.96 -1.73
C ARG A 43 -5.51 11.94 -1.39
N LYS A 44 -4.68 11.59 -0.40
CA LYS A 44 -3.54 12.43 0.04
C LYS A 44 -2.48 12.65 -1.04
N ASN A 45 -2.37 11.73 -2.00
CA ASN A 45 -1.41 11.81 -3.11
C ASN A 45 -2.06 12.26 -4.44
N GLY A 46 -3.30 12.78 -4.41
CA GLY A 46 -3.99 13.25 -5.61
C GLY A 46 -4.39 12.14 -6.59
N LEU A 47 -4.50 10.90 -6.12
CA LEU A 47 -4.95 9.76 -6.91
C LEU A 47 -6.45 9.54 -6.76
N ILE A 48 -7.02 8.86 -7.75
CA ILE A 48 -8.38 8.32 -7.65
C ILE A 48 -8.41 7.31 -6.49
N ALA A 49 -9.23 7.59 -5.50
CA ALA A 49 -9.38 6.80 -4.28
C ALA A 49 -10.30 5.60 -4.50
N ASP A 50 -9.92 4.73 -5.44
CA ASP A 50 -10.66 3.51 -5.79
C ASP A 50 -10.40 2.34 -4.80
N GLY A 51 -9.39 2.48 -3.94
CA GLY A 51 -8.96 1.42 -3.04
C GLY A 51 -8.27 0.27 -3.77
N ILE A 52 -7.88 0.46 -5.03
CA ILE A 52 -7.22 -0.53 -5.87
C ILE A 52 -5.72 -0.25 -5.87
N VAL A 53 -4.96 -1.23 -5.38
CA VAL A 53 -3.49 -1.13 -5.36
C VAL A 53 -2.93 -1.66 -6.66
N GLY A 54 -3.08 -0.87 -7.72
CA GLY A 54 -2.48 -1.12 -9.02
C GLY A 54 -1.01 -0.67 -9.11
N PRO A 55 -0.35 -0.90 -10.26
CA PRO A 55 1.05 -0.50 -10.48
C PRO A 55 1.31 0.99 -10.24
N LYS A 56 0.33 1.87 -10.51
CA LYS A 56 0.43 3.31 -10.25
C LYS A 56 0.48 3.62 -8.75
N THR A 57 -0.40 2.99 -7.96
CA THR A 57 -0.43 3.10 -6.49
C THR A 57 0.89 2.59 -5.90
N TRP A 58 1.38 1.43 -6.37
CA TRP A 58 2.69 0.88 -5.99
C TRP A 58 3.84 1.81 -6.34
N LYS A 59 3.86 2.39 -7.55
CA LYS A 59 4.90 3.32 -7.97
C LYS A 59 4.98 4.53 -7.05
N ILE A 60 3.85 5.06 -6.56
CA ILE A 60 3.82 6.23 -5.67
C ILE A 60 4.22 5.84 -4.24
N MET A 61 3.74 4.70 -3.74
CA MET A 61 4.17 4.15 -2.45
C MET A 61 5.68 3.90 -2.39
N LEU A 62 6.26 3.34 -3.47
CA LEU A 62 7.68 3.06 -3.59
C LEU A 62 8.50 4.30 -3.99
N SER A 63 7.92 5.27 -4.70
CA SER A 63 8.59 6.53 -5.05
C SER A 63 8.88 7.39 -3.81
N GLY A 64 8.07 7.26 -2.76
CA GLY A 64 8.38 7.81 -1.43
C GLY A 64 9.42 7.00 -0.64
N ASN A 65 9.78 5.81 -1.12
CA ASN A 65 10.81 4.92 -0.58
C ASN A 65 11.91 4.67 -1.63
N ARG A 66 12.38 5.73 -2.28
CA ARG A 66 13.71 5.71 -2.93
C ARG A 66 14.75 5.70 -1.83
N VAL A 67 14.99 4.53 -1.26
CA VAL A 67 16.27 4.27 -0.59
C VAL A 67 17.32 4.47 -1.69
N ARG A 68 18.12 5.52 -1.54
CA ARG A 68 19.37 5.63 -2.28
C ARG A 68 20.24 4.49 -1.77
N GLN A 69 20.53 3.51 -2.63
CA GLN A 69 21.83 2.87 -2.80
C GLN A 69 21.76 1.89 -3.97
#